data_AF-A0A956F271-F1
#
_entry.id   AF-A0A956F271-F1
#
_cell.length_a   1.000
_cell.length_b   1.000
_cell.length_c   1.000
_cell.angle_alpha   90.00
_cell.angle_beta   90.00
_cell.angle_gamma   90.00
#
_symmetry.space_group_name_H-M   'P 1'
#
loop_
_entity.id
_entity.type
_entity.pdbx_description
1 polymer ?
#
loop_
_entity_poly.entity_id
_entity_poly.type
_entity_poly.pdbx_seq_one_letter_code
_entity_poly.pdbx_strand_id
1 'polypeptide(L)'
;MLRTRGEAVRADLAELARMPVLTVNLMLKRTVDNDPFYADCTQRWYADATRPHPKFPLIRSKAWGCALCVLPRTHEEYFMYIEASARRNFKKAQKAGYRFAPLDFNANLEAVAEIRQSTPERQGVMPESYLRGEVEAHQNPKSRNAYHDYPYFGVFLKDKLVAYSSCFISGELCSLQHILGHANFQSDGIVPMMLIGIAEQVYKRYPAVRYFMYGTYFGAAPPMRRFKKKFRFYPHRVIWRLDARETL
;
A
#
# COMPACT_ATOMS: atom_id res chain seq x y z
N MET A 1 -9.80 -2.98 -28.02
CA MET A 1 -9.19 -1.81 -28.68
C MET A 1 -8.06 -1.27 -27.84
N LEU A 2 -6.82 -1.35 -28.33
CA LEU A 2 -5.65 -0.70 -27.73
C LEU A 2 -5.71 0.79 -28.12
N ARG A 3 -5.76 1.68 -27.12
CA ARG A 3 -5.66 3.13 -27.36
C ARG A 3 -4.30 3.48 -27.93
N THR A 4 -4.25 4.43 -28.87
CA THR A 4 -2.98 4.96 -29.35
C THR A 4 -2.23 5.68 -28.22
N ARG A 5 -0.90 5.81 -28.34
CA ARG A 5 -0.08 6.49 -27.31
C ARG A 5 -0.55 7.92 -27.03
N GLY A 6 -1.03 8.63 -28.06
CA GLY A 6 -1.61 9.98 -27.91
C GLY A 6 -2.96 10.00 -27.18
N GLU A 7 -3.83 9.03 -27.42
CA GLU A 7 -5.11 8.88 -26.70
C GLU A 7 -4.92 8.52 -25.23
N ALA A 8 -3.93 7.69 -24.92
CA ALA A 8 -3.58 7.34 -23.55
C ALA A 8 -3.10 8.58 -22.76
N VAL A 9 -2.24 9.40 -23.36
CA VAL A 9 -1.75 10.65 -22.75
C VAL A 9 -2.90 11.65 -22.53
N ARG A 10 -3.79 11.84 -23.51
CA ARG A 10 -4.95 12.74 -23.36
C ARG A 10 -5.90 12.27 -22.25
N ALA A 11 -6.14 10.97 -22.15
CA ALA A 11 -6.97 10.41 -21.08
C ALA A 11 -6.34 10.61 -19.68
N ASP A 12 -5.03 10.42 -19.56
CA ASP A 12 -4.31 10.65 -18.30
C ASP A 12 -4.35 12.13 -17.90
N LEU A 13 -4.21 13.06 -18.85
CA LEU A 13 -4.33 14.50 -18.61
C LEU A 13 -5.74 14.90 -18.14
N ALA A 14 -6.78 14.32 -18.73
CA ALA A 14 -8.16 14.56 -18.30
C ALA A 14 -8.44 14.01 -16.89
N GLU A 15 -7.91 12.83 -16.55
CA GLU A 15 -8.01 12.24 -15.21
C GLU A 15 -7.24 13.09 -14.20
N LEU A 16 -6.03 13.57 -14.54
CA LEU A 16 -5.23 14.49 -13.74
C LEU A 16 -5.98 15.80 -13.41
N ALA A 17 -6.63 16.41 -14.40
CA ALA A 17 -7.34 17.69 -14.23
C ALA A 17 -8.57 17.58 -13.31
N ARG A 18 -9.19 16.40 -13.23
CA ARG A 18 -10.40 16.15 -12.43
C ARG A 18 -10.11 15.46 -11.10
N MET A 19 -8.84 15.28 -10.73
CA MET A 19 -8.50 14.54 -9.53
C MET A 19 -9.03 15.25 -8.29
N PRO A 20 -9.76 14.53 -7.42
CA PRO A 20 -10.10 15.05 -6.10
C PRO A 20 -8.84 15.36 -5.30
N VAL A 21 -8.94 16.42 -4.48
CA VAL A 21 -7.86 16.88 -3.61
C VAL A 21 -8.14 16.41 -2.19
N LEU A 22 -7.16 15.76 -1.56
CA LEU A 22 -7.22 15.32 -0.18
C LEU A 22 -6.12 16.01 0.63
N THR A 23 -6.40 16.31 1.88
CA THR A 23 -5.39 16.66 2.87
C THR A 23 -5.16 15.45 3.75
N VAL A 24 -3.89 15.05 3.93
CA VAL A 24 -3.53 13.90 4.76
C VAL A 24 -2.59 14.38 5.86
N ASN A 25 -3.01 14.19 7.10
CA ASN A 25 -2.26 14.52 8.30
C ASN A 25 -1.49 13.29 8.80
N LEU A 26 -0.16 13.40 8.83
CA LEU A 26 0.74 12.36 9.30
C LEU A 26 0.86 12.30 10.82
N MET A 27 0.30 13.29 11.54
CA MET A 27 0.23 13.41 12.99
C MET A 27 1.59 13.28 13.69
N LEU A 28 2.64 13.93 13.18
CA LEU A 28 4.01 13.82 13.68
C LEU A 28 4.09 14.05 15.21
N LYS A 29 3.33 15.00 15.77
CA LYS A 29 3.30 15.23 17.24
C LYS A 29 2.93 13.98 18.05
N ARG A 30 2.18 13.02 17.49
CA ARG A 30 1.82 11.74 18.15
C ARG A 30 2.96 10.71 18.20
N THR A 31 4.11 11.01 17.60
CA THR A 31 5.31 10.17 17.69
C THR A 31 6.06 10.34 19.02
N VAL A 32 5.77 11.40 19.79
CA VAL A 32 6.46 11.72 21.05
C VAL A 32 6.38 10.58 22.08
N ASP A 33 5.25 9.87 22.11
CA ASP A 33 5.03 8.74 23.02
C ASP A 33 5.46 7.39 22.41
N ASN A 34 6.18 7.42 21.28
CA ASN A 34 6.64 6.24 20.56
C ASN A 34 8.17 6.19 20.50
N ASP A 35 8.71 5.20 19.81
CA ASP A 35 10.14 5.16 19.50
C ASP A 35 10.53 6.28 18.49
N PRO A 36 11.67 6.98 18.69
CA PRO A 36 12.16 8.00 17.76
C PRO A 36 12.27 7.54 16.30
N PHE A 37 12.46 6.25 16.06
CA PHE A 37 12.40 5.64 14.72
C PHE A 37 11.17 6.08 13.93
N TYR A 38 10.00 6.15 14.57
CA TYR A 38 8.75 6.50 13.88
C TYR A 38 8.67 7.97 13.50
N ALA A 39 9.23 8.86 14.33
CA ALA A 39 9.34 10.28 13.98
C ALA A 39 10.22 10.45 12.74
N ASP A 40 11.36 9.77 12.70
CA ASP A 40 12.29 9.79 11.55
C ASP A 40 11.62 9.19 10.29
N CYS A 41 10.96 8.05 10.38
CA CYS A 41 10.20 7.48 9.26
C CYS A 41 9.15 8.45 8.71
N THR A 42 8.39 9.12 9.59
CA THR A 42 7.37 10.09 9.18
C THR A 42 7.97 11.33 8.53
N GLN A 43 9.07 11.86 9.06
CA GLN A 43 9.78 12.99 8.47
C GLN A 43 10.38 12.63 7.10
N ARG A 44 11.05 11.48 6.98
CA ARG A 44 11.58 10.97 5.71
C ARG A 44 10.48 10.78 4.68
N TRP A 45 9.35 10.18 5.08
CA TRP A 45 8.19 10.03 4.20
C TRP A 45 7.67 11.39 3.71
N TYR A 46 7.52 12.37 4.62
CA TYR A 46 7.05 13.71 4.28
C TYR A 46 8.00 14.42 3.32
N ALA A 47 9.31 14.40 3.60
CA ALA A 47 10.32 14.97 2.72
C ALA A 47 10.26 14.32 1.33
N ASP A 48 10.20 12.99 1.27
CA ASP A 48 10.08 12.25 0.01
C ASP A 48 8.79 12.52 -0.74
N ALA A 49 7.70 12.81 -0.03
CA ALA A 49 6.40 13.08 -0.63
C ALA A 49 6.27 14.52 -1.14
N THR A 50 7.04 15.44 -0.54
CA THR A 50 6.98 16.88 -0.82
C THR A 50 8.14 17.39 -1.66
N ARG A 51 9.20 16.60 -1.87
CA ARG A 51 10.31 16.95 -2.76
C ARG A 51 9.84 17.21 -4.20
N PRO A 52 10.54 18.05 -4.97
CA PRO A 52 10.31 18.21 -6.39
C PRO A 52 10.34 16.86 -7.14
N HIS A 53 9.44 16.69 -8.12
CA HIS A 53 9.40 15.48 -8.92
C HIS A 53 10.60 15.45 -9.89
N PRO A 54 11.37 14.35 -9.98
CA PRO A 54 12.62 14.30 -10.75
C PRO A 54 12.49 14.70 -12.23
N LYS A 55 11.34 14.38 -12.85
CA LYS A 55 11.06 14.74 -14.26
C LYS A 55 10.26 16.04 -14.43
N PHE A 56 9.67 16.55 -13.34
CA PHE A 56 8.74 17.68 -13.38
C PHE A 56 8.93 18.52 -12.10
N PRO A 57 10.01 19.31 -11.99
CA PRO A 57 10.43 19.92 -10.73
C PRO A 57 9.40 20.91 -10.14
N LEU A 58 8.48 21.41 -10.96
CA LEU A 58 7.38 22.29 -10.51
C LEU A 58 6.26 21.59 -9.74
N ILE A 59 6.25 20.24 -9.70
CA ILE A 59 5.28 19.46 -8.92
C ILE A 59 5.99 18.62 -7.87
N ARG A 60 5.32 18.36 -6.75
CA ARG A 60 5.84 17.50 -5.68
C ARG A 60 5.66 16.01 -6.04
N SER A 61 6.67 15.19 -5.75
CA SER A 61 6.84 13.78 -6.15
C SER A 61 5.67 12.86 -5.80
N LYS A 62 5.10 12.97 -4.60
CA LYS A 62 3.92 12.19 -4.17
C LYS A 62 2.72 13.10 -3.88
N ALA A 63 2.61 14.23 -4.55
CA ALA A 63 1.39 15.05 -4.46
C ALA A 63 0.36 14.71 -5.54
N TRP A 64 0.75 14.02 -6.62
CA TRP A 64 -0.12 13.82 -7.77
C TRP A 64 -0.27 12.34 -8.11
N GLY A 65 -1.52 11.91 -8.33
CA GLY A 65 -1.83 10.55 -8.74
C GLY A 65 -1.55 9.50 -7.67
N CYS A 66 -1.61 9.86 -6.38
CA CYS A 66 -1.56 8.85 -5.32
C CYS A 66 -2.82 7.99 -5.41
N ALA A 67 -2.64 6.67 -5.48
CA ALA A 67 -3.76 5.73 -5.57
C ALA A 67 -4.30 5.50 -4.15
N LEU A 68 -5.27 6.32 -3.74
CA LEU A 68 -5.85 6.32 -2.40
C LEU A 68 -7.27 5.76 -2.43
N CYS A 69 -7.59 4.96 -1.43
CA CYS A 69 -8.93 4.62 -1.02
C CYS A 69 -9.26 5.47 0.23
N VAL A 70 -10.28 6.31 0.12
CA VAL A 70 -10.89 6.95 1.30
C VAL A 70 -11.70 5.88 2.01
N LEU A 71 -11.26 5.52 3.21
CA LEU A 71 -11.88 4.45 3.99
C LEU A 71 -13.28 4.88 4.45
N PRO A 72 -14.32 4.06 4.23
CA PRO A 72 -15.65 4.30 4.78
C PRO A 72 -15.66 4.08 6.30
N ARG A 73 -16.83 4.14 6.94
CA ARG A 73 -16.91 4.11 8.41
C ARG A 73 -16.50 2.77 8.99
N THR A 74 -16.79 1.67 8.29
CA THR A 74 -16.54 0.31 8.77
C THR A 74 -15.88 -0.57 7.71
N HIS A 75 -15.27 -1.67 8.17
CA HIS A 75 -14.71 -2.68 7.28
C HIS A 75 -15.80 -3.35 6.42
N GLU A 76 -16.99 -3.56 6.97
CA GLU A 76 -18.13 -4.17 6.27
C GLU A 76 -18.58 -3.28 5.09
N GLU A 77 -18.67 -1.97 5.31
CA GLU A 77 -18.94 -0.99 4.25
C GLU A 77 -17.85 -1.05 3.18
N TYR A 78 -16.57 -1.06 3.58
CA TYR A 78 -15.45 -1.18 2.65
C TYR A 78 -15.56 -2.45 1.80
N PHE A 79 -15.80 -3.60 2.44
CA PHE A 79 -15.93 -4.88 1.77
C PHE A 79 -17.10 -4.90 0.78
N MET A 80 -18.20 -4.20 1.08
CA MET A 80 -19.32 -4.06 0.15
C MET A 80 -19.04 -3.09 -1.00
N TYR A 81 -18.24 -2.04 -0.78
CA TYR A 81 -17.91 -1.03 -1.78
C TYR A 81 -16.83 -1.44 -2.78
N ILE A 82 -15.96 -2.40 -2.45
CA ILE A 82 -15.02 -2.97 -3.42
C ILE A 82 -15.75 -3.75 -4.52
N GLU A 83 -15.09 -4.00 -5.64
CA GLU A 83 -15.74 -4.72 -6.75
C GLU A 83 -16.06 -6.17 -6.37
N ALA A 84 -17.17 -6.70 -6.90
CA ALA A 84 -17.56 -8.09 -6.70
C ALA A 84 -16.48 -9.09 -7.11
N SER A 85 -15.65 -8.75 -8.11
CA SER A 85 -14.52 -9.58 -8.54
C SER A 85 -13.43 -9.72 -7.46
N ALA A 86 -13.15 -8.66 -6.69
CA ALA A 86 -12.22 -8.70 -5.56
C ALA A 86 -12.77 -9.57 -4.42
N ARG A 87 -14.06 -9.39 -4.07
CA ARG A 87 -14.74 -10.25 -3.07
C ARG A 87 -14.75 -11.72 -3.47
N ARG A 88 -15.00 -12.04 -4.75
CA ARG A 88 -14.96 -13.42 -5.24
C ARG A 88 -13.57 -14.04 -5.10
N ASN A 89 -12.52 -13.30 -5.42
CA ASN A 89 -11.15 -13.78 -5.25
C ASN A 89 -10.79 -13.99 -3.77
N PHE A 90 -11.23 -13.10 -2.87
CA PHE A 90 -11.09 -13.28 -1.43
C PHE A 90 -11.75 -14.59 -0.96
N LYS A 91 -13.01 -14.81 -1.35
CA LYS A 91 -13.76 -16.03 -1.00
C LYS A 91 -13.14 -17.29 -1.63
N LYS A 92 -12.61 -17.20 -2.85
CA LYS A 92 -11.87 -18.29 -3.51
C LYS A 92 -10.65 -18.69 -2.66
N ALA A 93 -9.81 -17.71 -2.28
CA ALA A 93 -8.65 -17.96 -1.44
C ALA A 93 -9.06 -18.57 -0.09
N GLN A 94 -10.09 -18.02 0.56
CA GLN A 94 -10.56 -18.57 1.83
C GLN A 94 -11.02 -20.03 1.71
N LYS A 95 -11.81 -20.36 0.68
CA LYS A 95 -12.26 -21.74 0.41
C LYS A 95 -11.10 -22.69 0.10
N ALA A 96 -10.04 -22.19 -0.51
CA ALA A 96 -8.84 -22.96 -0.81
C ALA A 96 -7.90 -23.13 0.40
N GLY A 97 -8.27 -22.63 1.58
CA GLY A 97 -7.51 -22.81 2.83
C GLY A 97 -6.42 -21.76 3.07
N TYR A 98 -6.41 -20.67 2.30
CA TYR A 98 -5.52 -19.55 2.57
C TYR A 98 -6.03 -18.74 3.77
N ARG A 99 -5.10 -18.26 4.59
CA ARG A 99 -5.38 -17.39 5.75
C ARG A 99 -4.54 -16.14 5.72
N PHE A 100 -5.13 -15.02 6.13
CA PHE A 100 -4.42 -13.78 6.38
C PHE A 100 -4.02 -13.68 7.86
N ALA A 101 -2.81 -13.21 8.16
CA ALA A 101 -2.36 -12.98 9.53
C ALA A 101 -1.25 -11.91 9.61
N PRO A 102 -1.00 -11.31 10.79
CA PRO A 102 0.26 -10.62 11.07
C PRO A 102 1.46 -11.53 10.75
N LEU A 103 2.53 -10.93 10.26
CA LEU A 103 3.77 -11.62 9.89
C LEU A 103 4.90 -11.16 10.80
N ASP A 104 5.58 -12.10 11.43
CA ASP A 104 6.93 -11.86 11.95
C ASP A 104 7.91 -11.96 10.77
N PHE A 105 8.32 -10.80 10.25
CA PHE A 105 9.17 -10.74 9.05
C PHE A 105 10.53 -11.39 9.28
N ASN A 106 11.16 -11.13 10.43
CA ASN A 106 12.49 -11.61 10.75
C ASN A 106 12.51 -13.13 10.97
N ALA A 107 11.39 -13.73 11.40
CA ALA A 107 11.26 -15.19 11.49
C ALA A 107 10.95 -15.88 10.15
N ASN A 108 10.76 -15.13 9.05
CA ASN A 108 10.29 -15.65 7.76
C ASN A 108 11.14 -15.18 6.56
N LEU A 109 12.42 -14.83 6.78
CA LEU A 109 13.29 -14.27 5.74
C LEU A 109 13.46 -15.21 4.53
N GLU A 110 13.59 -16.51 4.77
CA GLU A 110 13.70 -17.52 3.69
C GLU A 110 12.44 -17.58 2.83
N ALA A 111 11.25 -17.60 3.45
CA ALA A 111 9.99 -17.61 2.72
C ALA A 111 9.77 -16.28 1.96
N VAL A 112 10.22 -15.16 2.52
CA VAL A 112 10.25 -13.87 1.83
C VAL A 112 11.18 -13.92 0.61
N ALA A 113 12.37 -14.53 0.73
CA ALA A 113 13.31 -14.73 -0.37
C ALA A 113 12.69 -15.58 -1.48
N GLU A 114 12.05 -16.70 -1.12
CA GLU A 114 11.33 -17.57 -2.05
C GLU A 114 10.27 -16.76 -2.82
N ILE A 115 9.47 -15.96 -2.12
CA ILE A 115 8.47 -15.10 -2.76
C ILE A 115 9.12 -14.14 -3.74
N ARG A 116 10.21 -13.45 -3.36
CA ARG A 116 10.93 -12.49 -4.23
C ARG A 116 11.39 -13.19 -5.52
N GLN A 117 12.01 -14.36 -5.39
CA GLN A 117 12.61 -15.15 -6.47
C GLN A 117 11.60 -15.85 -7.39
N SER A 118 10.36 -16.03 -6.95
CA SER A 118 9.33 -16.78 -7.71
C SER A 118 9.00 -16.25 -9.11
N THR A 119 9.37 -14.99 -9.43
CA THR A 119 9.29 -14.46 -10.79
C THR A 119 10.29 -13.31 -10.99
N PRO A 120 11.02 -13.27 -12.12
CA PRO A 120 11.94 -12.17 -12.43
C PRO A 120 11.20 -10.87 -12.82
N GLU A 121 9.94 -11.00 -13.25
CA GLU A 121 9.12 -9.89 -13.71
C GLU A 121 7.86 -9.73 -12.86
N ARG A 122 7.56 -8.47 -12.52
CA ARG A 122 6.34 -8.09 -11.78
C ARG A 122 5.65 -6.90 -12.43
N GLN A 123 6.07 -5.68 -12.11
CA GLN A 123 5.62 -4.46 -12.80
C GLN A 123 6.73 -3.95 -13.74
N GLY A 124 7.41 -4.89 -14.39
CA GLY A 124 8.71 -4.72 -15.04
C GLY A 124 9.73 -5.72 -14.50
N VAL A 125 10.90 -5.74 -15.15
CA VAL A 125 12.05 -6.53 -14.73
C VAL A 125 12.55 -6.03 -13.38
N MET A 126 12.73 -6.94 -12.42
CA MET A 126 13.27 -6.62 -11.11
C MET A 126 14.82 -6.65 -11.15
N PRO A 127 15.52 -5.80 -10.37
CA PRO A 127 16.97 -5.87 -10.29
C PRO A 127 17.45 -7.23 -9.77
N GLU A 128 18.53 -7.75 -10.35
CA GLU A 128 19.09 -9.04 -9.96
C GLU A 128 19.47 -9.08 -8.46
N SER A 129 20.03 -7.99 -7.95
CA SER A 129 20.35 -7.81 -6.54
C SER A 129 19.12 -7.87 -5.63
N TYR A 130 17.92 -7.52 -6.14
CA TYR A 130 16.69 -7.65 -5.38
C TYR A 130 16.14 -9.08 -5.37
N LEU A 131 16.29 -9.78 -6.50
CA LEU A 131 15.82 -11.16 -6.65
C LEU A 131 16.73 -12.14 -5.90
N ARG A 132 18.05 -12.04 -6.08
CA ARG A 132 19.03 -12.99 -5.54
C ARG A 132 19.82 -12.45 -4.35
N GLY A 133 19.65 -11.18 -3.98
CA GLY A 133 20.26 -10.65 -2.77
C GLY A 133 19.65 -11.24 -1.51
N GLU A 134 20.41 -11.17 -0.43
CA GLU A 134 19.97 -11.61 0.90
C GLU A 134 18.76 -10.77 1.37
N VAL A 135 17.80 -11.44 2.00
CA VAL A 135 16.69 -10.75 2.66
C VAL A 135 17.14 -10.41 4.07
N GLU A 136 17.52 -9.16 4.28
CA GLU A 136 18.00 -8.69 5.57
C GLU A 136 16.87 -8.55 6.60
N ALA A 137 17.15 -8.94 7.84
CA ALA A 137 16.29 -8.66 8.98
C ALA A 137 16.19 -7.14 9.20
N HIS A 138 15.01 -6.66 9.58
CA HIS A 138 14.86 -5.27 10.01
C HIS A 138 15.12 -5.12 11.51
N GLN A 139 15.51 -3.93 11.93
CA GLN A 139 15.66 -3.55 13.35
C GLN A 139 14.58 -2.58 13.81
N ASN A 140 13.45 -2.51 13.08
CA ASN A 140 12.34 -1.64 13.44
C ASN A 140 11.87 -1.96 14.88
N PRO A 141 11.83 -0.98 15.79
CA PRO A 141 11.32 -1.17 17.14
C PRO A 141 9.83 -1.48 17.09
N LYS A 142 9.30 -2.06 18.18
CA LYS A 142 7.86 -2.27 18.32
C LYS A 142 7.17 -0.93 18.61
N SER A 143 6.09 -0.65 17.89
CA SER A 143 5.29 0.55 18.15
C SER A 143 4.63 0.49 19.53
N ARG A 144 4.60 1.64 20.19
CA ARG A 144 3.94 1.84 21.49
C ARG A 144 2.55 2.44 21.37
N ASN A 145 2.14 2.87 20.18
CA ASN A 145 0.84 3.50 19.97
C ASN A 145 0.20 3.12 18.62
N ALA A 146 -1.04 3.57 18.43
CA ALA A 146 -1.84 3.26 17.24
C ALA A 146 -1.74 4.31 16.10
N TYR A 147 -0.90 5.34 16.27
CA TYR A 147 -0.78 6.43 15.30
C TYR A 147 0.36 6.21 14.31
N HIS A 148 1.42 5.53 14.75
CA HIS A 148 2.60 5.26 13.95
C HIS A 148 3.02 3.82 14.15
N ASP A 149 3.18 3.08 13.07
CA ASP A 149 3.62 1.69 13.10
C ASP A 149 4.19 1.29 11.75
N TYR A 150 4.93 0.18 11.73
CA TYR A 150 5.45 -0.43 10.52
C TYR A 150 5.14 -1.95 10.52
N PRO A 151 3.86 -2.35 10.49
CA PRO A 151 3.48 -3.75 10.59
C PRO A 151 3.74 -4.52 9.29
N TYR A 152 4.01 -5.81 9.44
CA TYR A 152 4.08 -6.77 8.35
C TYR A 152 2.88 -7.73 8.44
N PHE A 153 2.37 -8.10 7.27
CA PHE A 153 1.27 -9.03 7.12
C PHE A 153 1.59 -10.08 6.07
N GLY A 154 1.03 -11.27 6.25
CA GLY A 154 1.23 -12.41 5.39
C GLY A 154 -0.08 -13.09 5.00
N VAL A 155 -0.06 -13.76 3.85
CA VAL A 155 -1.05 -14.77 3.47
C VAL A 155 -0.36 -16.12 3.48
N PHE A 156 -0.97 -17.07 4.18
CA PHE A 156 -0.42 -18.40 4.40
C PHE A 156 -1.34 -19.45 3.80
N LEU A 157 -0.73 -20.49 3.22
CA LEU A 157 -1.39 -21.76 2.92
C LEU A 157 -0.84 -22.80 3.89
N LYS A 158 -1.67 -23.20 4.88
CA LYS A 158 -1.19 -23.90 6.08
C LYS A 158 -0.12 -23.07 6.80
N ASP A 159 1.14 -23.53 6.76
CA ASP A 159 2.29 -22.86 7.37
C ASP A 159 3.18 -22.16 6.34
N LYS A 160 2.93 -22.34 5.04
CA LYS A 160 3.72 -21.70 3.98
C LYS A 160 3.26 -20.27 3.75
N LEU A 161 4.16 -19.31 3.89
CA LEU A 161 3.96 -17.93 3.46
C LEU A 161 3.94 -17.86 1.93
N VAL A 162 2.86 -17.33 1.35
CA VAL A 162 2.68 -17.24 -0.11
C VAL A 162 2.50 -15.80 -0.60
N ALA A 163 2.24 -14.86 0.30
CA ALA A 163 2.25 -13.43 0.01
C ALA A 163 2.61 -12.65 1.27
N TYR A 164 3.20 -11.47 1.10
CA TYR A 164 3.43 -10.56 2.20
C TYR A 164 3.33 -9.09 1.77
N SER A 165 3.10 -8.22 2.74
CA SER A 165 3.16 -6.77 2.60
C SER A 165 3.54 -6.16 3.93
N SER A 166 4.37 -5.12 3.88
CA SER A 166 4.51 -4.17 4.99
C SER A 166 3.52 -3.02 4.82
N CYS A 167 3.19 -2.33 5.90
CA CYS A 167 2.48 -1.05 5.85
C CYS A 167 3.28 0.00 6.59
N PHE A 168 3.35 1.21 6.04
CA PHE A 168 3.76 2.39 6.79
C PHE A 168 2.50 3.07 7.32
N ILE A 169 2.33 3.07 8.64
CA ILE A 169 1.22 3.74 9.34
C ILE A 169 1.75 5.06 9.90
N SER A 170 1.08 6.16 9.56
CA SER A 170 1.39 7.48 10.11
C SER A 170 0.14 8.37 10.10
N GLY A 171 -0.45 8.58 11.28
CA GLY A 171 -1.66 9.38 11.45
C GLY A 171 -2.82 8.86 10.60
N GLU A 172 -3.25 9.66 9.64
CA GLU A 172 -4.37 9.33 8.76
C GLU A 172 -4.01 8.37 7.60
N LEU A 173 -2.73 8.04 7.43
CA LEU A 173 -2.24 7.25 6.31
C LEU A 173 -1.91 5.81 6.73
N CYS A 174 -2.43 4.85 5.97
CA CYS A 174 -1.84 3.53 5.82
C CYS A 174 -1.31 3.40 4.39
N SER A 175 0.01 3.36 4.22
CA SER A 175 0.65 3.13 2.92
C SER A 175 1.12 1.70 2.79
N LEU A 176 0.57 0.97 1.84
CA LEU A 176 1.06 -0.35 1.48
C LEU A 176 2.47 -0.27 0.87
N GLN A 177 3.35 -1.13 1.34
CA GLN A 177 4.72 -1.28 0.84
C GLN A 177 5.05 -2.77 0.68
N HIS A 178 5.95 -3.10 -0.24
CA HIS A 178 6.38 -4.49 -0.48
C HIS A 178 5.24 -5.49 -0.70
N ILE A 179 4.22 -5.12 -1.47
CA ILE A 179 3.05 -5.96 -1.77
C ILE A 179 3.45 -7.06 -2.75
N LEU A 180 3.82 -8.23 -2.26
CA LEU A 180 4.31 -9.34 -3.07
C LEU A 180 3.54 -10.61 -2.83
N GLY A 181 3.29 -11.35 -3.91
CA GLY A 181 2.75 -12.70 -3.87
C GLY A 181 3.62 -13.63 -4.72
N HIS A 182 3.73 -14.87 -4.28
CA HIS A 182 4.43 -15.93 -4.98
C HIS A 182 3.73 -16.24 -6.30
N ALA A 183 4.49 -16.30 -7.40
CA ALA A 183 3.96 -16.41 -8.77
C ALA A 183 2.95 -17.56 -8.95
N ASN A 184 3.29 -18.75 -8.44
CA ASN A 184 2.46 -19.95 -8.55
C ASN A 184 1.08 -19.86 -7.86
N PHE A 185 0.88 -18.88 -6.97
CA PHE A 185 -0.34 -18.76 -6.16
C PHE A 185 -1.15 -17.48 -6.48
N GLN A 186 -0.67 -16.65 -7.43
CA GLN A 186 -1.31 -15.36 -7.76
C GLN A 186 -2.77 -15.49 -8.21
N SER A 187 -3.08 -16.53 -8.97
CA SER A 187 -4.42 -16.78 -9.52
C SER A 187 -5.44 -17.21 -8.45
N ASP A 188 -4.99 -17.53 -7.23
CA ASP A 188 -5.85 -17.98 -6.14
C ASP A 188 -6.48 -16.86 -5.33
N GLY A 189 -6.08 -15.62 -5.58
CA GLY A 189 -6.64 -14.46 -4.88
C GLY A 189 -5.88 -14.08 -3.62
N ILE A 190 -4.61 -14.51 -3.49
CA ILE A 190 -3.73 -14.17 -2.36
C ILE A 190 -3.56 -12.66 -2.16
N VAL A 191 -3.42 -11.86 -3.23
CA VAL A 191 -3.29 -10.39 -3.10
C VAL A 191 -4.62 -9.75 -2.70
N PRO A 192 -5.79 -10.08 -3.31
CA PRO A 192 -7.09 -9.68 -2.77
C PRO A 192 -7.30 -10.02 -1.30
N MET A 193 -6.94 -11.24 -0.87
CA MET A 193 -6.99 -11.64 0.53
C MET A 193 -6.13 -10.73 1.42
N MET A 194 -4.89 -10.48 1.00
CA MET A 194 -3.97 -9.61 1.73
C MET A 194 -4.50 -8.19 1.87
N LEU A 195 -5.00 -7.57 0.80
CA LEU A 195 -5.48 -6.18 0.85
C LEU A 195 -6.73 -6.02 1.73
N ILE A 196 -7.67 -6.96 1.65
CA ILE A 196 -8.87 -6.95 2.48
C ILE A 196 -8.52 -7.21 3.94
N GLY A 197 -7.64 -8.18 4.22
CA GLY A 197 -7.16 -8.46 5.57
C GLY A 197 -6.41 -7.27 6.19
N ILE A 198 -5.58 -6.57 5.41
CA ILE A 198 -4.91 -5.34 5.88
C ILE A 198 -5.95 -4.26 6.19
N ALA A 199 -6.95 -4.05 5.33
CA ALA A 199 -8.00 -3.08 5.61
C ALA A 199 -8.74 -3.41 6.93
N GLU A 200 -9.08 -4.68 7.16
CA GLU A 200 -9.67 -5.14 8.42
C GLU A 200 -8.77 -4.82 9.63
N GLN A 201 -7.46 -5.07 9.52
CA GLN A 201 -6.50 -4.73 10.58
C GLN A 201 -6.38 -3.23 10.81
N VAL A 202 -6.45 -2.43 9.75
CA VAL A 202 -6.45 -0.96 9.84
C VAL A 202 -7.63 -0.48 10.65
N TYR A 203 -8.85 -0.96 10.37
CA TYR A 203 -10.03 -0.63 11.18
C TYR A 203 -9.90 -1.05 12.64
N LYS A 204 -9.32 -2.22 12.91
CA LYS A 204 -9.19 -2.76 14.27
C LYS A 204 -8.13 -2.06 15.11
N ARG A 205 -7.00 -1.67 14.50
CA ARG A 205 -5.79 -1.26 15.24
C ARG A 205 -5.40 0.20 15.06
N TYR A 206 -5.80 0.85 13.98
CA TYR A 206 -5.34 2.19 13.63
C TYR A 206 -6.52 3.14 13.39
N PRO A 207 -7.23 3.56 14.46
CA PRO A 207 -8.45 4.35 14.34
C PRO A 207 -8.23 5.75 13.77
N ALA A 208 -6.99 6.25 13.73
CA ALA A 208 -6.67 7.52 13.09
C ALA A 208 -6.67 7.43 11.55
N VAL A 209 -6.45 6.24 10.98
CA VAL A 209 -6.28 6.06 9.54
C VAL A 209 -7.58 6.35 8.80
N ARG A 210 -7.49 7.18 7.76
CA ARG A 210 -8.59 7.56 6.86
C ARG A 210 -8.30 7.21 5.41
N TYR A 211 -7.03 7.05 5.07
CA TYR A 211 -6.57 6.87 3.71
C TYR A 211 -5.71 5.64 3.59
N PHE A 212 -6.14 4.71 2.75
CA PHE A 212 -5.39 3.51 2.42
C PHE A 212 -4.73 3.69 1.06
N MET A 213 -3.40 3.61 0.98
CA MET A 213 -2.63 3.96 -0.22
C MET A 213 -1.96 2.74 -0.86
N TYR A 214 -2.08 2.65 -2.19
CA TYR A 214 -1.37 1.69 -3.03
C TYR A 214 -0.49 2.42 -4.05
N GLY A 215 0.58 3.06 -3.57
CA GLY A 215 1.56 3.76 -4.41
C GLY A 215 0.93 4.76 -5.40
N THR A 216 1.53 4.89 -6.58
CA THR A 216 1.06 5.80 -7.63
C THR A 216 0.13 5.12 -8.64
N TYR A 217 -0.87 5.84 -9.12
CA TYR A 217 -1.83 5.37 -10.11
C TYR A 217 -1.29 5.54 -11.54
N PHE A 218 -0.73 6.71 -11.85
CA PHE A 218 -0.08 6.96 -13.14
C PHE A 218 1.27 6.26 -13.23
N GLY A 219 1.67 5.88 -14.45
CA GLY A 219 2.83 5.01 -14.69
C GLY A 219 2.54 3.51 -14.53
N ALA A 220 1.46 3.13 -13.85
CA ALA A 220 1.02 1.74 -13.80
C ALA A 220 0.43 1.28 -15.14
N ALA A 221 0.73 0.03 -15.53
CA ALA A 221 0.15 -0.60 -16.71
C ALA A 221 -1.39 -0.73 -16.58
N PRO A 222 -2.16 -0.76 -17.69
CA PRO A 222 -3.62 -0.82 -17.64
C PRO A 222 -4.21 -1.94 -16.77
N PRO A 223 -3.67 -3.18 -16.76
CA PRO A 223 -4.13 -4.22 -15.85
C PRO A 223 -3.98 -3.86 -14.37
N MET A 224 -2.87 -3.19 -14.00
CA MET A 224 -2.61 -2.75 -12.63
C MET A 224 -3.53 -1.61 -12.21
N ARG A 225 -3.84 -0.66 -13.11
CA ARG A 225 -4.84 0.39 -12.84
C ARG A 225 -6.23 -0.20 -12.61
N ARG A 226 -6.63 -1.19 -13.42
CA ARG A 226 -7.89 -1.93 -13.21
C ARG A 226 -7.88 -2.65 -11.87
N PHE A 227 -6.79 -3.32 -11.52
CA PHE A 227 -6.65 -3.98 -10.23
C PHE A 227 -6.81 -3.01 -9.06
N LYS A 228 -6.13 -1.85 -9.07
CA LYS A 228 -6.26 -0.80 -8.05
C LYS A 228 -7.71 -0.31 -7.89
N LYS A 229 -8.41 -0.09 -9.02
CA LYS A 229 -9.82 0.33 -9.02
C LYS A 229 -10.76 -0.68 -8.34
N LYS A 230 -10.48 -1.99 -8.43
CA LYS A 230 -11.27 -3.02 -7.73
C LYS A 230 -11.35 -2.80 -6.23
N PHE A 231 -10.31 -2.22 -5.65
CA PHE A 231 -10.19 -1.92 -4.21
C PHE A 231 -10.40 -0.43 -3.91
N ARG A 232 -10.94 0.33 -4.87
CA ARG A 232 -11.22 1.77 -4.77
C ARG A 232 -9.97 2.64 -4.58
N PHE A 233 -8.80 2.16 -4.98
CA PHE A 233 -7.60 3.00 -5.06
C PHE A 233 -7.68 3.86 -6.32
N TYR A 234 -8.23 5.06 -6.18
CA TYR A 234 -8.37 6.04 -7.26
C TYR A 234 -7.25 7.09 -7.19
N PRO A 235 -6.89 7.73 -8.32
CA PRO A 235 -5.89 8.79 -8.32
C PRO A 235 -6.41 10.04 -7.60
N HIS A 236 -5.61 10.57 -6.67
CA HIS A 236 -5.89 11.81 -5.96
C HIS A 236 -4.71 12.78 -6.05
N ARG A 237 -5.00 14.07 -5.90
CA ARG A 237 -4.00 15.07 -5.51
C ARG A 237 -3.95 15.14 -3.98
N VAL A 238 -2.75 15.12 -3.40
CA VAL A 238 -2.56 15.04 -1.95
C VAL A 238 -1.78 16.25 -1.43
N ILE A 239 -2.34 16.86 -0.39
CA ILE A 239 -1.69 17.88 0.43
C ILE A 239 -1.24 17.20 1.73
N TRP A 240 0.05 16.95 1.84
CA TRP A 240 0.65 16.34 3.03
C TRP A 240 0.83 17.39 4.14
N ARG A 241 0.48 17.02 5.37
CA ARG A 241 0.73 17.79 6.59
C ARG A 241 1.44 16.91 7.62
N LEU A 242 2.42 17.48 8.31
CA LEU A 242 3.03 16.82 9.46
C LEU A 242 2.06 16.82 10.65
N ASP A 243 1.39 17.95 10.89
CA ASP A 243 0.34 18.08 11.91
C ASP A 243 -0.80 18.96 11.40
N ALA A 244 -1.96 18.88 12.05
CA ALA A 244 -3.04 19.83 11.80
C ALA A 244 -2.58 21.22 12.26
N ARG A 245 -2.97 22.26 11.53
CA ARG A 245 -2.90 23.61 12.10
C ARG A 245 -3.81 23.60 13.32
N GLU A 246 -3.28 23.99 14.48
CA GLU A 246 -4.12 24.36 15.60
C GLU A 246 -5.02 25.49 15.08
N THR A 247 -6.31 25.21 14.97
CA THR A 247 -7.30 26.29 14.87
C THR A 247 -7.21 27.00 16.21
N LEU A 248 -6.55 28.16 16.22
CA LEU A 248 -6.67 29.15 17.29
C LEU A 248 -8.15 29.53 17.47
#